data_AF-A0A0L0FMN2-F1
#
_entry.id   AF-A0A0L0FMN2-F1
#
_cell.length_a   1.000
_cell.length_b   1.000
_cell.length_c   1.000
_cell.angle_alpha   90.00
_cell.angle_beta   90.00
_cell.angle_gamma   90.00
#
_symmetry.space_group_name_H-M   'P 1'
#
loop_
_entity.id
_entity.type
_entity.pdbx_description
1 polymer ?
#
loop_
_entity_poly.entity_id
_entity_poly.type
_entity_poly.pdbx_seq_one_letter_code
_entity_poly.pdbx_strand_id
1 'polypeptide(L)'
;MSQVISETEGVVDKYIGDGIMALWNAPYTVIDHPSKACEAALLCKSRLETLKADWKRRGYPEMRMRVGIHTGNAIVGNFGSVDRLNYTALGDNVNLASIDLADLYTEAFELYMDRQFEMAAVLFVEYLESNANDKAAETHLKACRHYVLNPPDSSWDGTRRMNTK
;
A
#
# COMPACT_ATOMS: atom_id res chain seq x y z
N MET A 1 4.08 10.33 -16.24
CA MET A 1 4.23 10.40 -14.77
C MET A 1 5.70 10.48 -14.35
N SER A 2 6.61 9.71 -14.96
CA SER A 2 8.04 9.71 -14.65
C SER A 2 8.71 11.10 -14.63
N GLN A 3 8.31 12.01 -15.52
CA GLN A 3 8.78 13.39 -15.50
C GLN A 3 8.42 14.13 -14.20
N VAL A 4 7.19 14.01 -13.72
CA VAL A 4 6.73 14.60 -12.44
C VAL A 4 7.54 14.05 -11.26
N ILE A 5 7.83 12.74 -11.29
CA ILE A 5 8.66 12.09 -10.27
C ILE A 5 10.06 12.73 -10.26
N SER A 6 10.70 12.91 -11.42
CA SER A 6 12.01 13.56 -11.51
C SER A 6 11.99 15.04 -11.12
N GLU A 7 10.95 15.78 -11.50
CA GLU A 7 10.77 17.20 -11.15
C GLU A 7 10.62 17.42 -9.64
N THR A 8 10.14 16.40 -8.92
CA THR A 8 10.03 16.39 -7.45
C THR A 8 11.21 15.66 -6.78
N GLU A 9 12.33 15.52 -7.48
CA GLU A 9 13.58 14.89 -6.98
C GLU A 9 13.46 13.39 -6.63
N GLY A 10 12.43 12.74 -7.17
CA GLY A 10 12.27 11.29 -7.10
C GLY A 10 13.05 10.57 -8.19
N VAL A 11 13.45 9.33 -7.90
CA VAL A 11 14.07 8.42 -8.85
C VAL A 11 13.11 7.29 -9.13
N VAL A 12 12.80 7.05 -10.41
CA VAL A 12 12.06 5.85 -10.81
C VAL A 12 12.97 4.65 -10.63
N ASP A 13 12.59 3.74 -9.73
CA ASP A 13 13.28 2.48 -9.53
C ASP A 13 12.94 1.52 -10.68
N LYS A 14 11.63 1.25 -10.87
CA LYS A 14 11.16 0.29 -11.87
C LYS A 14 9.70 0.52 -12.25
N TYR A 15 9.32 -0.04 -13.40
CA TYR A 15 7.94 -0.17 -13.83
C TYR A 15 7.46 -1.59 -13.50
N ILE A 16 6.29 -1.71 -12.87
CA ILE A 16 5.71 -2.97 -12.42
C ILE A 16 4.35 -3.12 -13.10
N GLY A 17 4.33 -3.71 -14.29
CA GLY A 17 3.14 -3.73 -15.13
C GLY A 17 2.74 -2.32 -15.57
N ASP A 18 1.58 -1.85 -15.11
CA ASP A 18 1.06 -0.48 -15.29
C ASP A 18 1.41 0.45 -14.11
N GLY A 19 2.05 -0.07 -13.05
CA GLY A 19 2.53 0.67 -11.90
C GLY A 19 3.94 1.25 -12.06
N ILE A 20 4.24 2.28 -11.28
CA ILE A 20 5.58 2.88 -11.17
C ILE A 20 6.00 2.84 -9.71
N MET A 21 7.19 2.29 -9.45
CA MET A 21 7.85 2.39 -8.16
C MET A 21 8.90 3.51 -8.23
N ALA A 22 8.86 4.41 -7.26
CA ALA A 22 9.78 5.53 -7.16
C ALA A 22 10.29 5.72 -5.73
N LEU A 23 11.53 6.21 -5.63
CA LEU A 23 12.23 6.43 -4.39
C LEU A 23 12.57 7.92 -4.27
N TRP A 24 12.40 8.47 -3.09
CA TRP A 24 12.98 9.76 -2.70
C TRP A 24 14.02 9.52 -1.62
N ASN A 25 15.00 10.42 -1.52
CA ASN A 25 16.12 10.32 -0.58
C ASN A 25 17.07 9.13 -0.85
N ALA A 26 17.07 8.59 -2.07
CA ALA A 26 18.06 7.66 -2.57
C ALA A 26 18.17 7.77 -4.11
N PRO A 27 19.37 7.67 -4.71
CA PRO A 27 20.69 7.50 -4.07
C PRO A 27 21.20 8.78 -3.39
N TYR A 28 20.59 9.92 -3.69
CA TYR A 28 21.00 11.21 -3.16
C TYR A 28 20.08 11.64 -2.02
N THR A 29 20.65 12.35 -1.04
CA THR A 29 19.87 12.95 0.03
C THR A 29 18.94 14.02 -0.54
N VAL A 30 17.67 13.93 -0.17
CA VAL A 30 16.63 14.89 -0.54
C VAL A 30 16.03 15.46 0.74
N ILE A 31 16.18 16.78 0.92
CA ILE A 31 15.59 17.49 2.05
C ILE A 31 14.07 17.47 1.87
N ASP A 32 13.36 17.16 2.96
CA ASP A 32 11.90 17.09 2.97
C ASP A 32 11.32 16.12 1.92
N HIS A 33 12.03 15.01 1.69
CA HIS A 33 11.61 13.95 0.77
C HIS A 33 10.18 13.42 0.99
N PRO A 34 9.61 13.33 2.22
CA PRO A 34 8.23 12.89 2.36
C PRO A 34 7.24 13.87 1.72
N SER A 35 7.46 15.18 1.89
CA SER A 35 6.61 16.21 1.29
C SER A 35 6.73 16.21 -0.24
N LYS A 36 7.94 16.01 -0.78
CA LYS A 36 8.16 15.90 -2.23
C LYS A 36 7.50 14.66 -2.84
N ALA A 37 7.52 13.51 -2.14
CA ALA A 37 6.78 12.33 -2.59
C ALA A 37 5.26 12.58 -2.63
N CYS A 38 4.71 13.26 -1.62
CA CYS A 38 3.31 13.68 -1.60
C CYS A 38 2.98 14.67 -2.74
N GLU A 39 3.85 15.65 -2.97
CA GLU A 39 3.73 16.61 -4.08
C GLU A 39 3.68 15.87 -5.43
N ALA A 40 4.60 14.92 -5.64
CA ALA A 40 4.65 14.11 -6.86
C ALA A 40 3.33 13.37 -7.12
N ALA A 41 2.74 12.79 -6.08
CA ALA A 41 1.46 12.10 -6.17
C ALA A 41 0.31 13.02 -6.60
N LEU A 42 0.23 14.23 -6.02
CA LEU A 42 -0.77 15.23 -6.35
C LEU A 42 -0.61 15.75 -7.79
N LEU A 43 0.64 15.96 -8.23
CA LEU A 43 0.95 16.38 -9.58
C LEU A 43 0.66 15.26 -10.60
N CYS A 44 0.97 14.01 -10.29
CA CYS A 44 0.60 12.86 -11.12
C CYS A 44 -0.91 12.73 -11.27
N LYS A 45 -1.67 12.93 -10.18
CA LYS A 45 -3.14 12.95 -10.22
C LYS A 45 -3.67 14.06 -11.12
N SER A 46 -3.15 15.28 -10.96
CA SER A 46 -3.52 16.42 -11.80
C SER A 46 -3.20 16.19 -13.28
N ARG A 47 -2.05 15.56 -13.56
CA ARG A 47 -1.65 15.19 -14.92
C ARG A 47 -2.58 14.14 -15.52
N LEU A 48 -3.02 13.16 -14.73
CA LEU A 48 -3.97 12.13 -15.18
C LEU A 48 -5.32 12.76 -15.56
N GLU A 49 -5.84 13.70 -14.76
CA GLU A 49 -7.10 14.37 -15.11
C GLU A 49 -7.02 15.11 -16.45
N THR A 50 -5.87 15.71 -16.75
CA THR A 50 -5.64 16.34 -18.06
C THR A 50 -5.65 15.30 -19.20
N LEU A 51 -5.07 14.12 -18.98
CA LEU A 51 -5.04 13.03 -19.98
C LEU A 51 -6.42 12.41 -20.17
N LYS A 52 -7.18 12.20 -19.09
CA LYS A 52 -8.55 11.68 -19.12
C LYS A 52 -9.45 12.52 -20.01
N ALA A 53 -9.31 13.84 -20.00
CA ALA A 53 -10.07 14.72 -20.88
C ALA A 53 -9.79 14.44 -22.37
N ASP A 54 -8.53 14.24 -22.76
CA ASP A 54 -8.16 13.89 -24.14
C ASP A 54 -8.64 12.48 -24.52
N TRP A 55 -8.42 11.51 -23.65
CA TRP A 55 -8.82 10.12 -23.86
C TRP A 55 -10.32 9.93 -23.98
N LYS A 56 -11.09 10.67 -23.17
CA LYS A 56 -12.56 10.69 -23.28
C LYS A 56 -13.01 11.17 -24.67
N ARG A 57 -12.37 12.18 -25.25
CA ARG A 57 -12.67 12.63 -26.63
C ARG A 57 -12.35 11.57 -27.69
N ARG A 58 -11.36 10.72 -27.42
CA ARG A 58 -10.95 9.61 -28.30
C ARG A 58 -11.78 8.33 -28.09
N GLY A 59 -12.73 8.32 -27.16
CA GLY A 59 -13.57 7.15 -26.87
C GLY A 59 -12.89 6.06 -26.04
N TYR A 60 -11.76 6.35 -25.38
CA TYR A 60 -11.10 5.40 -24.49
C TYR A 60 -11.81 5.31 -23.13
N PRO A 61 -11.72 4.15 -22.44
CA PRO A 61 -12.27 3.99 -21.10
C PRO A 61 -11.60 4.92 -20.09
N GLU A 62 -12.32 5.22 -19.01
CA GLU A 62 -11.79 6.04 -17.93
C GLU A 62 -10.67 5.31 -17.19
N MET A 63 -9.48 5.89 -17.18
CA MET A 63 -8.35 5.38 -16.39
C MET A 63 -8.40 5.94 -14.97
N ARG A 64 -8.15 5.07 -13.99
CA ARG A 64 -7.99 5.42 -12.58
C ARG A 64 -6.54 5.17 -12.16
N MET A 65 -6.06 5.95 -11.20
CA MET A 65 -4.73 5.78 -10.62
C MET A 65 -4.86 5.82 -9.10
N ARG A 66 -4.18 4.89 -8.45
CA ARG A 66 -3.99 4.84 -7.01
C ARG A 66 -2.52 5.11 -6.71
N VAL A 67 -2.24 5.72 -5.57
CA VAL A 67 -0.87 6.03 -5.15
C VAL A 67 -0.73 5.63 -3.68
N GLY A 68 0.19 4.73 -3.39
CA GLY A 68 0.65 4.42 -2.04
C GLY A 68 1.96 5.16 -1.76
N ILE A 69 2.07 5.75 -0.57
CA ILE A 69 3.29 6.42 -0.11
C ILE A 69 3.56 5.94 1.30
N HIS A 70 4.80 5.54 1.57
CA HIS A 70 5.27 5.25 2.92
C HIS A 70 6.65 5.86 3.13
N THR A 71 6.95 6.24 4.37
CA THR A 71 8.28 6.71 4.77
C THR A 71 8.79 5.81 5.90
N GLY A 72 10.00 5.30 5.74
CA GLY A 72 10.63 4.44 6.73
C GLY A 72 12.03 4.01 6.29
N ASN A 73 12.71 3.27 7.16
CA ASN A 73 14.04 2.75 6.85
C ASN A 73 13.95 1.62 5.82
N ALA A 74 14.83 1.65 4.83
CA ALA A 74 15.01 0.59 3.84
C ALA A 74 16.49 0.47 3.47
N ILE A 75 16.90 -0.71 3.00
CA ILE A 75 18.23 -0.92 2.42
C ILE A 75 18.13 -0.63 0.93
N VAL A 76 18.90 0.34 0.43
CA VAL A 76 18.88 0.72 -0.99
C VAL A 76 20.23 0.44 -1.63
N GLY A 77 20.23 -0.16 -2.81
CA GLY A 77 21.45 -0.51 -3.53
C GLY A 77 21.22 -1.39 -4.74
N ASN A 78 22.32 -1.83 -5.36
CA ASN A 78 22.28 -2.79 -6.45
C ASN A 78 22.13 -4.21 -5.92
N PHE A 79 20.99 -4.83 -6.17
CA PHE A 79 20.66 -6.19 -5.75
C PHE A 79 20.44 -7.11 -6.95
N GLY A 80 20.81 -8.38 -6.81
CA GLY A 80 20.64 -9.42 -7.83
C GLY A 80 21.91 -10.23 -8.08
N SER A 81 21.85 -11.10 -9.08
CA SER A 81 23.01 -11.85 -9.57
C SER A 81 23.97 -10.95 -10.35
N VAL A 82 25.21 -11.39 -10.54
CA VAL A 82 26.23 -10.68 -11.33
C VAL A 82 25.70 -10.28 -12.72
N ASP A 83 24.95 -11.18 -13.38
CA ASP A 83 24.42 -10.94 -14.72
C ASP A 83 23.14 -10.07 -14.75
N ARG A 84 22.57 -9.74 -13.58
CA ARG A 84 21.28 -9.04 -13.48
C ARG A 84 21.15 -8.28 -12.16
N LEU A 85 21.82 -7.13 -12.09
CA LEU A 85 21.73 -6.19 -10.97
C LEU A 85 20.60 -5.17 -11.21
N ASN A 86 19.84 -4.87 -10.15
CA ASN A 86 18.83 -3.81 -10.14
C ASN A 86 19.08 -2.90 -8.94
N TYR A 87 19.16 -1.58 -9.17
CA TYR A 87 19.16 -0.61 -8.10
C TYR A 87 17.76 -0.50 -7.50
N THR A 88 17.56 -0.89 -6.25
CA THR A 88 16.22 -0.93 -5.64
C THR A 88 16.28 -0.82 -4.12
N ALA A 89 15.12 -0.66 -3.48
CA ALA A 89 14.96 -0.66 -2.03
C ALA A 89 14.39 -2.00 -1.54
N LEU A 90 14.93 -2.50 -0.43
CA LEU A 90 14.46 -3.71 0.25
C LEU A 90 14.14 -3.42 1.73
N GLY A 91 13.14 -4.12 2.27
CA GLY A 91 12.72 -4.08 3.67
C GLY A 91 11.21 -3.90 3.84
N ASP A 92 10.71 -4.18 5.04
CA ASP A 92 9.28 -4.21 5.34
C ASP A 92 8.57 -2.89 4.94
N ASN A 93 9.22 -1.76 5.19
CA ASN A 93 8.69 -0.43 4.83
C ASN A 93 8.45 -0.25 3.32
N VAL A 94 9.16 -0.98 2.45
CA VAL A 94 8.94 -0.92 1.01
C VAL A 94 7.60 -1.57 0.64
N ASN A 95 7.27 -2.68 1.29
CA ASN A 95 6.00 -3.39 1.07
C ASN A 95 4.81 -2.58 1.59
N LEU A 96 4.98 -1.80 2.67
CA LEU A 96 3.94 -0.92 3.22
C LEU A 96 3.49 0.18 2.26
N ALA A 97 4.36 0.61 1.34
CA ALA A 97 3.97 1.55 0.29
C ALA A 97 3.11 0.89 -0.80
N SER A 98 3.04 -0.45 -0.84
CA SER A 98 2.28 -1.17 -1.86
C SER A 98 0.78 -0.99 -1.66
N ILE A 99 0.11 -0.61 -2.74
CA ILE A 99 -1.35 -0.49 -2.77
C ILE A 99 -2.00 -1.86 -2.55
N ASP A 100 -1.40 -2.92 -3.08
CA ASP A 100 -1.94 -4.28 -2.95
C ASP A 100 -2.00 -4.72 -1.48
N LEU A 101 -1.04 -4.27 -0.66
CA LEU A 101 -1.04 -4.57 0.76
C LEU A 101 -2.13 -3.79 1.51
N ALA A 102 -2.38 -2.54 1.13
CA ALA A 102 -3.48 -1.74 1.67
C ALA A 102 -4.85 -2.28 1.24
N ASP A 103 -4.98 -2.74 0.00
CA ASP A 103 -6.19 -3.39 -0.53
C ASP A 103 -6.47 -4.68 0.23
N LEU A 104 -5.46 -5.54 0.43
CA LEU A 104 -5.58 -6.79 1.16
C LEU A 104 -6.06 -6.56 2.61
N TYR A 105 -5.53 -5.54 3.29
CA TYR A 105 -6.03 -5.17 4.62
C TYR A 105 -7.49 -4.73 4.56
N THR A 106 -7.83 -3.89 3.59
CA THR A 106 -9.18 -3.34 3.44
C THR A 106 -10.18 -4.47 3.20
N GLU A 107 -9.87 -5.40 2.30
CA GLU A 107 -10.69 -6.58 2.03
C GLU A 107 -10.82 -7.47 3.28
N ALA A 108 -9.72 -7.74 3.98
CA ALA A 108 -9.75 -8.49 5.24
C ALA A 108 -10.66 -7.83 6.29
N PHE A 109 -10.63 -6.50 6.37
CA PHE A 109 -11.45 -5.73 7.29
C PHE A 109 -12.92 -5.69 6.89
N GLU A 110 -13.24 -5.58 5.60
CA GLU A 110 -14.61 -5.66 5.09
C GLU A 110 -15.23 -7.02 5.40
N LEU A 111 -14.51 -8.12 5.12
CA LEU A 111 -14.94 -9.47 5.49
C LEU A 111 -15.16 -9.62 7.00
N TYR A 112 -14.28 -9.01 7.81
CA TYR A 112 -14.46 -8.97 9.26
C TYR A 112 -15.77 -8.28 9.65
N MET A 113 -16.05 -7.09 9.09
CA MET A 113 -17.28 -6.35 9.36
C MET A 113 -18.54 -7.07 8.88
N ASP A 114 -18.43 -7.82 7.78
CA ASP A 114 -19.48 -8.68 7.23
C ASP A 114 -19.63 -10.02 7.98
N ARG A 115 -18.90 -10.21 9.07
CA ARG A 115 -18.91 -11.41 9.93
C ARG A 115 -18.43 -12.69 9.22
N GLN A 116 -17.70 -12.55 8.11
CA GLN A 116 -17.05 -13.63 7.39
C GLN A 116 -15.68 -13.93 8.03
N PHE A 117 -15.68 -14.31 9.30
CA PHE A 117 -14.47 -14.35 10.14
C PHE A 117 -13.41 -15.36 9.66
N GLU A 118 -13.82 -16.50 9.09
CA GLU A 118 -12.89 -17.48 8.52
C GLU A 118 -12.11 -16.88 7.34
N MET A 119 -12.81 -16.24 6.40
CA MET A 119 -12.18 -15.62 5.23
C MET A 119 -11.34 -14.41 5.63
N ALA A 120 -11.85 -13.55 6.53
CA ALA A 120 -11.11 -12.43 7.08
C ALA A 120 -9.81 -12.88 7.75
N ALA A 121 -9.84 -13.98 8.52
CA ALA A 121 -8.64 -14.51 9.17
C ALA A 121 -7.57 -14.97 8.17
N VAL A 122 -7.97 -15.56 7.03
CA VAL A 122 -7.03 -15.96 5.97
C VAL A 122 -6.33 -14.73 5.41
N LEU A 123 -7.08 -13.69 5.04
CA LEU A 123 -6.48 -12.48 4.47
C LEU A 123 -5.64 -11.69 5.48
N PHE A 124 -6.02 -11.65 6.76
CA PHE A 124 -5.16 -11.05 7.79
C PHE A 124 -3.86 -11.82 8.00
N VAL A 125 -3.84 -13.14 7.84
CA VAL A 125 -2.59 -13.92 7.88
C VAL A 125 -1.71 -13.54 6.68
N GLU A 126 -2.26 -13.54 5.46
CA GLU A 126 -1.54 -13.15 4.24
C GLU A 126 -0.98 -11.72 4.35
N TYR A 127 -1.77 -10.79 4.88
CA TYR A 127 -1.32 -9.42 5.16
C TYR A 127 -0.14 -9.39 6.15
N LEU A 128 -0.24 -10.12 7.26
CA LEU A 128 0.80 -10.18 8.29
C LEU A 128 2.07 -10.88 7.82
N GLU A 129 2.02 -11.75 6.81
CA GLU A 129 3.24 -12.29 6.17
C GLU A 129 4.05 -11.17 5.50
N SER A 130 3.38 -10.13 5.01
CA SER A 130 4.00 -8.97 4.37
C SER A 130 4.24 -7.78 5.32
N ASN A 131 3.50 -7.70 6.44
CA ASN A 131 3.62 -6.68 7.48
C ASN A 131 3.47 -7.27 8.90
N ALA A 132 4.48 -8.04 9.33
CA ALA A 132 4.41 -8.85 10.54
C ALA A 132 4.20 -8.07 11.86
N ASN A 133 4.44 -6.77 11.87
CA ASN A 133 4.41 -5.95 13.09
C ASN A 133 3.14 -5.07 13.21
N ASP A 134 2.14 -5.27 12.36
CA ASP A 134 0.88 -4.53 12.42
C ASP A 134 -0.02 -4.99 13.57
N LYS A 135 -0.08 -4.17 14.63
CA LYS A 135 -0.89 -4.48 15.81
C LYS A 135 -2.39 -4.46 15.54
N ALA A 136 -2.87 -3.68 14.58
CA ALA A 136 -4.28 -3.64 14.23
C ALA A 136 -4.67 -4.95 13.53
N ALA A 137 -3.90 -5.37 12.52
CA ALA A 137 -4.11 -6.64 11.83
C ALA A 137 -4.00 -7.83 12.80
N GLU A 138 -3.02 -7.86 13.70
CA GLU A 138 -2.92 -8.89 14.74
C GLU A 138 -4.17 -8.94 15.63
N THR A 139 -4.70 -7.78 16.02
CA THR A 139 -5.87 -7.68 16.89
C THR A 139 -7.11 -8.20 16.18
N HIS A 140 -7.29 -7.84 14.91
CA HIS A 140 -8.38 -8.35 14.09
C HIS A 140 -8.26 -9.85 13.82
N LEU A 141 -7.06 -10.37 13.55
CA LEU A 141 -6.85 -11.81 13.38
C LEU A 141 -7.21 -12.58 14.67
N LYS A 142 -6.79 -12.08 15.84
CA LYS A 142 -7.17 -12.65 17.14
C LYS A 142 -8.68 -12.60 17.35
N ALA A 143 -9.34 -11.52 16.94
CA ALA A 143 -10.80 -11.39 17.02
C ALA A 143 -11.51 -12.37 16.08
N CYS A 144 -11.08 -12.48 14.82
CA CYS A 144 -11.62 -13.44 13.85
C CYS A 144 -11.57 -14.86 14.41
N ARG A 145 -10.38 -15.32 14.85
CA ARG A 145 -10.21 -16.67 15.45
C ARG A 145 -11.14 -16.93 16.63
N HIS A 146 -11.41 -15.90 17.45
CA HIS A 146 -12.34 -16.02 18.55
C HIS A 146 -13.79 -16.15 18.08
N TYR A 147 -14.21 -15.33 17.11
CA TYR A 147 -15.58 -15.28 16.61
C TYR A 147 -15.96 -16.46 15.71
N VAL A 148 -15.01 -17.10 15.05
CA VAL A 148 -15.20 -18.40 14.40
C VAL A 148 -15.75 -19.44 15.38
N LEU A 149 -15.21 -19.47 16.60
CA LEU A 149 -15.63 -20.41 17.65
C LEU A 149 -16.81 -19.87 18.49
N ASN A 150 -16.95 -18.54 18.58
CA ASN A 150 -17.94 -17.87 19.42
C ASN A 150 -18.60 -16.73 18.61
N PRO A 151 -19.51 -17.05 17.66
CA PRO A 151 -20.11 -16.04 16.80
C PRO A 151 -20.80 -14.95 17.61
N PRO A 152 -20.57 -13.67 17.31
CA PRO A 152 -21.16 -12.57 18.06
C PRO A 152 -22.64 -12.40 17.70
N ASP A 153 -23.41 -11.86 18.64
CA ASP A 153 -24.85 -11.63 18.46
C ASP A 153 -25.16 -10.54 17.40
N SER A 154 -26.44 -10.32 17.12
CA SER A 154 -26.89 -9.34 16.12
C SER A 154 -26.52 -7.88 16.44
N SER A 155 -26.25 -7.55 17.70
CA SER A 155 -25.88 -6.19 18.13
C SER A 155 -24.40 -5.84 17.93
N TRP A 156 -23.58 -6.83 17.52
CA TRP A 156 -22.17 -6.63 17.26
C TRP A 156 -21.88 -5.63 16.14
N ASP A 157 -20.98 -4.69 16.44
CA ASP A 157 -20.65 -3.52 15.62
C ASP A 157 -19.16 -3.49 15.20
N GLY A 158 -18.44 -4.60 15.34
CA GLY A 158 -17.01 -4.67 15.05
C GLY A 158 -16.10 -4.27 16.21
N THR A 159 -16.64 -3.67 17.28
CA THR A 159 -15.84 -3.19 18.41
C THR A 159 -15.76 -4.21 19.55
N ARG A 160 -14.54 -4.44 20.05
CA ARG A 160 -14.32 -5.25 21.24
C ARG A 160 -14.08 -4.32 22.42
N ARG A 161 -15.11 -4.08 23.23
CA ARG A 161 -14.96 -3.31 24.48
C ARG A 161 -14.21 -4.16 25.49
N MET A 162 -12.97 -3.78 25.82
CA MET A 162 -12.24 -4.39 26.93
C MET A 162 -12.84 -3.89 28.25
N ASN A 163 -13.73 -4.67 28.82
CA ASN A 163 -14.22 -4.46 30.19
C ASN A 163 -13.21 -5.06 31.17
N THR A 164 -12.08 -4.40 31.37
CA THR A 164 -11.18 -4.73 32.48
C THR A 164 -11.41 -3.71 33.58
N LYS A 165 -11.87 -4.18 34.74
CA LYS A 165 -11.88 -3.41 36.01
C LYS A 165 -10.45 -3.24 36.52
#